data_AF-A0A3M1EQL9-F1
#
_entry.id   AF-A0A3M1EQL9-F1
#
_cell.length_a   1.000
_cell.length_b   1.000
_cell.length_c   1.000
_cell.angle_alpha   90.00
_cell.angle_beta   90.00
_cell.angle_gamma   90.00
#
_symmetry.space_group_name_H-M   'P 1'
#
loop_
_entity.id
_entity.type
_entity.pdbx_description
1 polymer ?
#
loop_
_entity_poly.entity_id
_entity_poly.type
_entity_poly.pdbx_seq_one_letter_code
_entity_poly.pdbx_strand_id
1 'polypeptide(L)'
;MGFLNKLGSLFSGGGERDDAIHLYVQCDKCGAKLDIRVDKQHDLMPDYEGGGTYFLRKEMLDDQCFTLMYADVHFDRQYNIIASEVQGGRLISREEFEAE
;
A
#
# COMPACT_ATOMS: atom_id res chain seq x y z
N MET A 1 -21.76 -4.13 -8.09
CA MET A 1 -22.05 -3.09 -7.07
C MET A 1 -21.66 -3.64 -5.71
N GLY A 2 -20.88 -2.88 -4.93
CA GLY A 2 -20.23 -3.30 -3.67
C GLY A 2 -18.81 -3.77 -3.97
N PHE A 3 -17.73 -3.19 -3.45
CA PHE A 3 -17.36 -3.09 -2.03
C PHE A 3 -16.42 -1.89 -1.75
N LEU A 4 -16.61 -0.75 -2.40
CA LEU A 4 -15.69 0.40 -2.30
C LEU A 4 -16.17 1.46 -1.30
N ASN A 5 -16.37 1.09 -0.04
CA ASN A 5 -16.57 2.12 0.99
C ASN A 5 -16.13 1.61 2.36
N LYS A 6 -15.10 2.25 2.92
CA LYS A 6 -14.64 2.27 4.33
C LYS A 6 -13.25 1.70 4.62
N LEU A 7 -12.20 2.23 4.00
CA LEU A 7 -10.83 2.13 4.55
C LEU A 7 -10.08 3.48 4.61
N GLY A 8 -10.76 4.61 4.41
CA GLY A 8 -10.14 5.93 4.28
C GLY A 8 -9.88 6.70 5.57
N SER A 9 -9.72 6.07 6.74
CA SER A 9 -9.57 6.82 8.01
C SER A 9 -8.45 6.34 8.96
N LEU A 10 -7.62 5.38 8.60
CA LEU A 10 -6.67 4.77 9.55
C LEU A 10 -5.20 4.72 9.07
N PHE A 11 -4.78 5.63 8.18
CA PHE A 11 -3.38 5.73 7.73
C PHE A 11 -2.58 6.88 8.39
N SER A 12 -3.06 7.40 9.52
CA SER A 12 -2.34 8.41 10.31
C SER A 12 -1.61 7.73 11.48
N GLY A 13 -0.41 7.20 11.23
CA GLY A 13 0.44 6.60 12.28
C GLY A 13 1.89 7.04 12.15
N GLY A 14 2.29 8.05 12.94
CA GLY A 14 3.66 8.59 12.99
C GLY A 14 4.63 7.73 13.80
N GLY A 15 5.89 7.67 13.34
CA GLY A 15 7.02 7.10 14.06
C GLY A 15 8.31 7.15 13.21
N GLU A 16 9.37 7.74 13.78
CA GLU A 16 10.74 7.91 13.25
C GLU A 16 10.87 8.70 11.92
N ARG A 17 11.93 9.51 11.76
CA ARG A 17 12.20 10.27 10.52
C ARG A 17 12.74 9.35 9.42
N ASP A 18 12.02 8.29 9.09
CA ASP A 18 12.19 7.62 7.80
C ASP A 18 11.35 8.40 6.79
N ASP A 19 11.98 9.00 5.78
CA ASP A 19 11.29 9.71 4.70
C ASP A 19 10.60 8.73 3.72
N ALA A 20 10.20 7.54 4.19
CA ALA A 20 9.48 6.54 3.43
C ALA A 20 8.04 6.34 3.92
N ILE A 21 7.24 5.75 3.05
CA ILE A 21 5.90 5.24 3.32
C ILE A 21 6.03 3.72 3.41
N HIS A 22 5.46 3.12 4.45
CA HIS A 22 5.41 1.66 4.57
C HIS A 22 4.04 1.15 4.12
N LEU A 23 4.03 0.22 3.17
CA LEU A 23 2.85 -0.49 2.72
C LEU A 23 2.91 -1.92 3.22
N TYR A 24 1.89 -2.33 3.98
CA TYR A 24 1.77 -3.70 4.45
C TYR A 24 0.77 -4.45 3.58
N VAL A 25 1.21 -5.57 3.00
CA VAL A 25 0.41 -6.37 2.06
C VAL A 25 0.39 -7.82 2.52
N GLN A 26 -0.78 -8.45 2.52
CA GLN A 26 -0.90 -9.89 2.69
C GLN A 26 -1.21 -10.58 1.36
N CYS A 27 -0.46 -11.63 1.04
CA CYS A 27 -0.70 -12.48 -0.11
C CYS A 27 -1.99 -13.30 0.07
N ASP A 28 -2.87 -13.31 -0.93
CA ASP A 28 -4.12 -14.07 -0.87
C ASP A 28 -3.93 -15.58 -1.02
N LYS A 29 -2.78 -16.02 -1.56
CA LYS A 29 -2.50 -17.43 -1.84
C LYS A 29 -1.93 -18.17 -0.64
N CYS A 30 -0.87 -17.64 -0.03
CA CYS A 30 -0.16 -18.28 1.08
C CYS A 30 -0.34 -17.56 2.42
N GLY A 31 -0.90 -16.35 2.43
CA GLY A 31 -1.06 -15.55 3.65
C GLY A 31 0.22 -14.86 4.13
N ALA A 32 1.34 -14.94 3.40
CA ALA A 32 2.56 -14.22 3.72
C ALA A 32 2.30 -12.71 3.79
N LYS A 33 2.90 -12.05 4.78
CA LYS A 33 2.78 -10.61 5.01
C LYS A 33 4.08 -9.93 4.60
N LEU A 34 3.98 -8.86 3.83
CA LEU A 34 5.11 -8.11 3.29
C LEU A 34 5.09 -6.69 3.86
N ASP A 35 6.25 -6.19 4.28
CA ASP A 35 6.52 -4.77 4.53
C ASP A 35 7.24 -4.20 3.30
N ILE A 36 6.61 -3.24 2.64
CA ILE A 36 7.13 -2.62 1.42
C ILE A 36 7.43 -1.17 1.73
N ARG A 37 8.72 -0.86 1.79
CA ARG A 37 9.21 0.51 1.89
C ARG A 37 9.09 1.21 0.54
N VAL A 38 8.41 2.34 0.54
CA VAL A 38 8.18 3.22 -0.62
C VAL A 38 8.87 4.55 -0.35
N ASP A 39 9.82 4.91 -1.19
CA ASP A 39 10.52 6.19 -1.09
C ASP A 39 9.68 7.31 -1.72
N LYS A 40 9.43 8.39 -0.95
CA LYS A 40 8.57 9.50 -1.40
C LYS A 40 9.13 10.24 -2.62
N GLN A 41 10.45 10.21 -2.83
CA GLN A 41 11.11 10.94 -3.91
C GLN A 41 11.32 10.09 -5.16
N HIS A 42 11.44 8.77 -4.99
CA HIS A 42 11.85 7.87 -6.08
C HIS A 42 10.77 6.89 -6.53
N ASP A 43 9.88 6.45 -5.65
CA ASP A 43 8.83 5.48 -6.01
C ASP A 43 7.52 6.15 -6.46
N LEU A 44 7.26 7.38 -6.03
CA LEU A 44 6.02 8.09 -6.32
C LEU A 44 6.07 8.86 -7.64
N MET A 45 4.99 8.77 -8.40
CA MET A 45 4.74 9.56 -9.60
C MET A 45 3.68 10.64 -9.32
N PRO A 46 3.71 11.80 -9.99
CA PRO A 46 2.61 12.75 -9.92
C PRO A 46 1.34 12.15 -10.54
N ASP A 47 0.21 12.28 -9.84
CA ASP A 47 -1.09 11.82 -10.33
C ASP A 47 -1.85 12.97 -10.99
N TYR A 48 -1.99 12.93 -12.32
CA TYR A 48 -2.69 13.96 -13.09
C TYR A 48 -4.14 13.57 -13.44
N GLU A 49 -4.49 12.29 -13.31
CA GLU A 49 -5.75 11.73 -13.84
C GLU A 49 -6.63 11.08 -12.75
N GLY A 50 -6.03 10.52 -11.71
CA GLY A 50 -6.69 9.70 -10.68
C GLY A 50 -7.28 10.47 -9.50
N GLY A 51 -7.29 11.80 -9.54
CA GLY A 51 -7.86 12.65 -8.48
C GLY A 51 -7.00 12.77 -7.22
N GLY A 52 -5.83 12.11 -7.16
CA GLY A 52 -4.83 12.28 -6.12
C GLY A 52 -3.79 13.37 -6.43
N THR A 53 -2.74 13.41 -5.61
CA THR A 53 -1.52 14.19 -5.86
C THR A 53 -0.37 13.30 -6.31
N TYR A 54 -0.28 12.09 -5.73
CA TYR A 54 0.74 11.12 -6.07
C TYR A 54 0.12 9.76 -6.39
N PHE A 55 0.79 9.01 -7.25
CA PHE A 55 0.42 7.67 -7.66
C PHE A 55 1.65 6.75 -7.51
N LEU A 56 1.42 5.55 -7.02
CA LEU A 56 2.40 4.48 -6.93
C LEU A 56 1.87 3.28 -7.69
N ARG A 57 2.71 2.74 -8.57
CA ARG A 57 2.56 1.40 -9.13
C ARG A 57 3.73 0.56 -8.66
N LYS A 58 3.44 -0.47 -7.86
CA LYS A 58 4.46 -1.34 -7.28
C LYS A 58 4.19 -2.81 -7.62
N GLU A 59 5.24 -3.48 -8.08
CA GLU A 59 5.27 -4.93 -8.26
C GLU A 59 5.99 -5.56 -7.08
N MET A 60 5.40 -6.61 -6.50
CA MET A 60 5.88 -7.23 -5.26
C MET A 60 5.87 -8.74 -5.43
N LEU A 61 6.90 -9.40 -4.90
CA LEU A 61 7.01 -10.85 -4.90
C LEU A 61 7.16 -11.32 -3.47
N ASP A 62 6.32 -12.27 -3.05
CA ASP A 62 6.45 -12.86 -1.72
C ASP A 62 7.57 -13.92 -1.67
N ASP A 63 8.09 -14.19 -0.47
CA ASP A 63 9.20 -15.12 -0.24
C ASP A 63 8.76 -16.58 0.00
N GLN A 64 7.45 -16.84 0.13
CA GLN A 64 6.91 -18.15 0.51
C GLN A 64 6.40 -18.95 -0.69
N CYS A 65 5.54 -18.34 -1.51
CA CYS A 65 4.92 -18.93 -2.69
C CYS A 65 5.29 -18.25 -4.00
N PHE A 66 6.16 -17.24 -3.95
CA PHE A 66 6.73 -16.51 -5.10
C PHE A 66 5.66 -16.07 -6.10
N THR A 67 4.53 -15.58 -5.58
CA THR A 67 3.42 -15.06 -6.35
C THR A 67 3.61 -13.56 -6.54
N LEU A 68 3.55 -13.16 -7.81
CA LEU A 68 3.67 -11.76 -8.21
C LEU A 68 2.36 -11.03 -7.89
N MET A 69 2.47 -9.95 -7.14
CA MET A 69 1.39 -9.08 -6.73
C MET A 69 1.62 -7.67 -7.27
N TYR A 70 0.52 -6.97 -7.52
CA TYR A 70 0.54 -5.61 -8.07
C TYR A 70 -0.24 -4.70 -7.14
N ALA A 71 0.30 -3.53 -6.82
CA ALA A 71 -0.39 -2.49 -6.06
C ALA A 71 -0.37 -1.18 -6.84
N ASP A 72 -1.57 -0.67 -7.10
CA ASP A 72 -1.81 0.67 -7.62
C ASP A 72 -2.42 1.50 -6.49
N VAL A 73 -1.69 2.52 -6.02
CA VAL A 73 -2.06 3.31 -4.84
C VAL A 73 -2.02 4.80 -5.18
N HIS A 74 -3.12 5.49 -4.89
CA HIS A 74 -3.23 6.94 -5.03
C HIS A 74 -3.13 7.59 -3.66
N PHE A 75 -2.38 8.68 -3.58
CA PHE A 75 -2.14 9.44 -2.37
C PHE A 75 -2.57 10.90 -2.50
N ASP A 76 -2.94 11.51 -1.38
CA ASP A 76 -3.12 12.97 -1.27
C ASP A 76 -1.78 13.72 -1.09
N ARG A 77 -1.83 15.05 -0.90
CA ARG A 77 -0.62 15.88 -0.69
C ARG A 77 0.11 15.60 0.62
N GLN A 78 -0.55 14.94 1.57
CA GLN A 78 0.00 14.55 2.87
C GLN A 78 0.44 13.09 2.88
N TYR A 79 0.46 12.41 1.72
CA TYR A 79 0.80 11.00 1.56
C TYR A 79 -0.17 10.03 2.23
N ASN A 80 -1.42 10.44 2.48
CA ASN A 80 -2.46 9.51 2.89
C ASN A 80 -3.01 8.76 1.68
N ILE A 81 -3.27 7.46 1.85
CA ILE A 81 -3.90 6.63 0.82
C ILE A 81 -5.35 7.06 0.65
N ILE A 82 -5.70 7.53 -0.55
CA ILE A 82 -7.07 7.91 -0.92
C ILE A 82 -7.79 6.82 -1.70
N ALA A 83 -7.03 6.03 -2.47
CA ALA A 83 -7.51 4.88 -3.21
C ALA A 83 -6.37 3.87 -3.36
N SER A 84 -6.72 2.59 -3.35
CA SER A 84 -5.75 1.51 -3.52
C SER A 84 -6.42 0.31 -4.16
N GLU A 85 -5.77 -0.26 -5.16
CA GLU A 85 -6.12 -1.53 -5.75
C GLU A 85 -4.91 -2.45 -5.62
N VAL A 86 -5.12 -3.65 -5.07
CA VAL A 86 -4.09 -4.69 -4.99
C VAL A 86 -4.61 -5.93 -5.69
N GLN A 87 -3.78 -6.48 -6.57
CA GLN A 87 -4.04 -7.72 -7.30
C GLN A 87 -3.13 -8.83 -6.74
N GLY A 88 -3.73 -9.98 -6.41
CA GLY A 88 -3.01 -11.12 -5.82
C GLY A 88 -2.75 -11.02 -4.31
N GLY A 89 -3.30 -9.99 -3.66
CA GLY A 89 -3.18 -9.76 -2.23
C GLY A 89 -4.08 -8.61 -1.78
N ARG A 90 -3.94 -8.23 -0.51
CA ARG A 90 -4.67 -7.11 0.09
C ARG A 90 -3.79 -6.26 0.98
N LEU A 91 -4.06 -4.96 1.03
CA LEU A 91 -3.46 -4.09 2.04
C LEU A 91 -4.00 -4.46 3.42
N ILE A 92 -3.09 -4.53 4.38
CA ILE A 92 -3.39 -4.74 5.80
C ILE A 92 -2.87 -3.56 6.61
N SER A 93 -3.36 -3.38 7.83
CA SER A 93 -2.81 -2.39 8.74
C SER A 93 -1.45 -2.82 9.27
N ARG A 94 -0.71 -1.86 9.84
CA ARG A 94 0.52 -2.15 10.58
C ARG A 94 0.26 -3.10 11.76
N GLU A 95 -0.86 -2.92 12.46
CA GLU A 95 -1.24 -3.76 13.59
C GLU A 95 -1.50 -5.20 13.15
N GLU A 96 -2.14 -5.39 11.99
CA GLU A 96 -2.34 -6.72 11.40
C GLU A 96 -1.04 -7.35 10.92
N PHE A 97 -0.06 -6.54 10.49
CA PHE A 97 1.27 -7.02 10.13
C PHE A 97 2.05 -7.50 11.35
N GLU A 98 2.03 -6.71 12.43
CA GLU A 98 2.74 -6.99 13.69
C GLU A 98 2.05 -8.08 14.54
N ALA A 99 0.74 -8.29 14.38
CA ALA A 99 0.01 -9.37 15.02
C ALA A 99 0.34 -10.72 14.34
N GLU A 100 1.09 -11.59 15.02
CA GLU A 100 1.37 -12.97 14.58
C GLU A 100 0.11 -13.83 14.41
#